data_AF-A0A7C5EGP6-F1
#
_entry.id   AF-A0A7C5EGP6-F1
#
_cell.length_a   1.000
_cell.length_b   1.000
_cell.length_c   1.000
_cell.angle_alpha   90.00
_cell.angle_beta   90.00
_cell.angle_gamma   90.00
#
_symmetry.space_group_name_H-M   'P 1'
#
loop_
_entity.id
_entity.type
_entity.pdbx_description
1 polymer ?
#
loop_
_entity_poly.entity_id
_entity_poly.type
_entity_poly.pdbx_seq_one_letter_code
_entity_poly.pdbx_strand_id
1 'polypeptide(L)'
;METKGLTALRISLASPETILSWSYGEVTKPETINYRRLRPEKDGLFCEAIFGPTRDWQCYCGKYKNVRYKGIICDKCGVEVTRSDVRRERMGHIMLAAPVAHIWYTRRVPSYLGLLLDVSRRNLDRVLYFAQYIVTYVDEEARQKALRRLEDEITVSERERAAQANAQIAEIKTARDRKLAELESRRKKLERQYDEQIAARIEPIIQEGQRLETLLKEKSGQVLTEPIRFAESEEVIVEAGVKVTAAHISQVQKFVRARLETLENELKDEKQRALDEIATEAARLKAEADEKMNALRLQWEEQTTDAQDQNTRLRDELLELRPLTFLSESRYRELKQRWGQVFRADMGAEAFYDILRRLDLDKLAEELWHEVRTSKSKQKRKKATTRLKVVEAFRRSGNRPEWMILTVLPVIPPDLRPMVQLDGGRFATSDLNDLSRRVINRNNRLKRLLELGAPDVIVRNEKRMLQEAVDSLIDNSQRGKALSRRGRRELKSLSDMLKGKKGRFRRNLLGKRVDYSG
;
A
#
# COMPACT_ATOMS: atom_id res chain seq x y z
N MET A 1 43.87 18.39 -38.87
CA MET A 1 42.54 18.02 -39.39
C MET A 1 42.04 19.17 -40.25
N GLU A 2 41.90 18.94 -41.55
CA GLU A 2 41.33 19.91 -42.48
C GLU A 2 39.83 20.11 -42.17
N THR A 3 39.44 21.34 -41.86
CA THR A 3 38.06 21.76 -41.56
C THR A 3 37.23 22.05 -42.81
N LYS A 4 37.68 21.61 -43.99
CA LYS A 4 37.03 21.93 -45.26
C LYS A 4 35.68 21.19 -45.33
N GLY A 5 34.58 21.94 -45.16
CA GLY A 5 33.21 21.46 -45.44
C GLY A 5 32.28 21.24 -44.25
N LEU A 6 32.65 21.61 -43.02
CA LEU A 6 31.76 21.46 -41.86
C LEU A 6 30.65 22.53 -41.87
N THR A 7 29.41 22.14 -42.18
CA THR A 7 28.26 23.05 -42.30
C THR A 7 27.39 23.12 -41.04
N ALA A 8 27.34 22.05 -40.24
CA ALA A 8 26.50 21.97 -39.06
C ALA A 8 27.15 21.16 -37.93
N LEU A 9 26.82 21.51 -36.68
CA LEU A 9 27.22 20.78 -35.47
C LEU A 9 25.97 20.27 -34.75
N ARG A 10 25.88 18.95 -34.52
CA ARG A 10 24.77 18.30 -33.83
C ARG A 10 25.18 17.90 -32.41
N ILE A 11 24.28 18.09 -31.44
CA ILE A 11 24.42 17.62 -30.06
C ILE A 11 23.25 16.70 -29.74
N SER A 12 23.53 15.53 -29.15
CA SER A 12 22.53 14.53 -28.76
C SER A 12 22.89 13.94 -27.39
N LEU A 13 21.97 13.16 -26.82
CA LEU A 13 22.28 12.32 -25.66
C LEU A 13 23.23 11.19 -26.09
N ALA A 14 24.13 10.81 -25.19
CA ALA A 14 25.04 9.71 -25.42
C ALA A 14 24.44 8.44 -24.82
N SER A 15 24.19 7.43 -25.66
CA SER A 15 23.80 6.12 -25.16
C SER A 15 24.98 5.43 -24.45
N PRO A 16 24.75 4.45 -23.58
CA PRO A 16 25.82 3.65 -22.98
C PRO A 16 26.76 3.04 -24.02
N GLU A 17 26.22 2.54 -25.13
CA GLU A 17 26.97 1.97 -26.24
C GLU A 17 27.84 3.02 -26.95
N THR A 18 27.29 4.23 -27.15
CA THR A 18 28.04 5.35 -27.70
C THR A 18 29.21 5.74 -26.80
N ILE A 19 29.00 5.76 -25.48
CA ILE A 19 30.07 6.06 -24.52
C ILE A 19 31.18 5.00 -24.59
N LEU A 20 30.82 3.72 -24.69
CA LEU A 20 31.77 2.63 -24.85
C LEU A 20 32.53 2.73 -26.17
N SER A 21 31.88 3.14 -27.27
CA SER A 21 32.53 3.34 -28.58
C SER A 21 33.63 4.40 -28.57
N TRP A 22 33.54 5.39 -27.67
CA TRP A 22 34.57 6.41 -27.50
C TRP A 22 35.72 5.95 -26.60
N SER A 23 35.51 4.87 -25.84
CA SER A 23 36.39 4.48 -24.78
C SER A 23 37.49 3.54 -25.25
N TYR A 24 38.70 3.81 -24.77
CA TYR A 24 39.87 2.97 -24.99
C TYR A 24 40.14 2.01 -23.81
N GLY A 25 39.29 2.00 -22.78
CA GLY A 25 39.42 1.11 -21.62
C GLY A 25 38.69 1.58 -20.36
N GLU A 26 38.38 0.63 -19.47
CA GLU A 26 37.76 0.90 -18.18
C GLU A 26 38.80 1.37 -17.14
N VAL A 27 38.50 2.46 -16.44
CA VAL A 27 39.30 2.93 -15.30
C VAL A 27 38.79 2.25 -14.03
N THR A 28 39.45 1.17 -13.63
CA THR A 28 39.06 0.38 -12.45
C THR A 28 39.67 0.91 -11.16
N LYS A 29 40.83 1.57 -11.24
CA LYS A 29 41.63 1.96 -10.08
C LYS A 29 41.56 3.47 -9.80
N PRO A 30 41.38 3.90 -8.54
CA PRO A 30 41.38 5.31 -8.19
C PRO A 30 42.79 5.94 -8.16
N GLU A 31 43.84 5.14 -8.29
CA GLU A 31 45.22 5.61 -8.28
C GLU A 31 45.54 6.51 -9.49
N THR A 32 46.45 7.46 -9.29
CA THR A 32 46.89 8.38 -10.34
C THR A 32 48.29 8.02 -10.86
N ILE A 33 49.31 8.39 -10.09
CA ILE A 33 50.72 8.13 -10.40
C ILE A 33 51.39 7.53 -9.17
N ASN A 34 52.40 6.71 -9.40
CA ASN A 34 53.24 6.17 -8.35
C ASN A 34 54.11 7.29 -7.75
N TYR A 35 54.08 7.48 -6.43
CA TYR A 35 54.82 8.55 -5.77
C TYR A 35 56.35 8.39 -5.83
N ARG A 36 56.88 7.16 -5.99
CA ARG A 36 58.33 6.91 -6.10
C ARG A 36 58.80 7.02 -7.54
N ARG A 37 58.09 6.36 -8.47
CA ARG A 37 58.50 6.26 -9.88
C ARG A 37 58.04 7.43 -10.74
N LEU A 38 57.10 8.24 -10.23
CA LEU A 38 56.45 9.33 -10.96
C LEU A 38 55.82 8.89 -12.29
N ARG A 39 55.45 7.60 -12.38
CA ARG A 39 54.82 7.01 -13.55
C ARG A 39 53.35 6.70 -13.27
N PRO A 40 52.47 6.76 -14.28
CA PRO A 40 51.08 6.36 -14.14
C PRO A 40 50.94 4.93 -13.62
N GLU A 41 49.96 4.72 -12.75
CA GLU A 41 49.58 3.37 -12.31
C GLU A 41 48.73 2.68 -13.39
N LYS A 42 48.87 1.36 -13.50
CA LYS A 42 48.08 0.56 -14.45
C LYS A 42 46.60 0.56 -14.03
N ASP A 43 45.70 0.67 -14.99
CA ASP A 43 44.23 0.73 -14.83
C ASP A 43 43.72 1.95 -14.03
N GLY A 44 44.62 2.88 -13.68
CA GLY A 44 44.31 4.11 -12.96
C GLY A 44 43.90 5.27 -13.88
N LEU A 45 43.67 6.44 -13.26
CA LEU A 45 43.19 7.65 -13.94
C LEU A 45 44.13 8.21 -15.02
N PHE A 46 45.40 7.81 -15.03
CA PHE A 46 46.40 8.26 -16.00
C PHE A 46 47.00 7.12 -16.82
N CYS A 47 46.41 5.93 -16.75
CA CYS A 47 46.93 4.70 -17.36
C CYS A 47 47.29 4.90 -18.84
N GLU A 48 48.54 4.56 -19.19
CA GLU A 48 49.03 4.70 -20.57
C GLU A 48 48.39 3.69 -21.54
N ALA A 49 47.94 2.54 -21.05
CA ALA A 49 47.28 1.54 -21.90
C ALA A 49 45.92 2.05 -22.40
N ILE A 50 45.21 2.82 -21.57
CA ILE A 50 43.90 3.40 -21.90
C ILE A 50 44.09 4.70 -22.69
N PHE A 51 44.84 5.65 -22.13
CA PHE A 51 44.88 7.02 -22.67
C PHE A 51 46.00 7.26 -23.68
N GLY A 52 46.94 6.33 -23.83
CA GLY A 52 48.11 6.46 -24.69
C GLY A 52 49.40 6.85 -23.93
N PRO A 53 50.55 6.83 -24.62
CA PRO A 53 51.87 6.93 -24.01
C PRO A 53 52.17 8.33 -23.47
N THR A 54 52.87 8.43 -22.33
CA THR A 54 53.29 9.73 -21.78
C THR A 54 54.42 10.39 -22.56
N ARG A 55 55.22 9.61 -23.29
CA ARG A 55 56.30 10.09 -24.16
C ARG A 55 56.06 9.62 -25.59
N ASP A 56 56.39 10.47 -26.54
CA ASP A 56 56.28 10.15 -27.97
C ASP A 56 57.00 8.85 -28.31
N TRP A 57 56.29 7.95 -28.99
CA TRP A 57 56.82 6.70 -29.53
C TRP A 57 57.46 5.78 -28.48
N GLN A 58 57.00 5.82 -27.23
CA GLN A 58 57.52 5.01 -26.14
C GLN A 58 56.40 4.33 -25.35
N CYS A 59 56.45 3.00 -25.25
CA CYS A 59 55.55 2.25 -24.38
C CYS A 59 55.97 2.34 -22.89
N TYR A 60 55.03 2.08 -21.98
CA TYR A 60 55.24 2.16 -20.52
C TYR A 60 56.46 1.38 -20.01
N CYS A 61 56.63 0.13 -20.46
CA CYS A 61 57.74 -0.73 -20.00
C CYS A 61 59.08 -0.42 -20.70
N GLY A 62 59.07 0.34 -21.78
CA GLY A 62 60.27 0.65 -22.57
C GLY A 62 60.74 -0.46 -23.52
N LYS A 63 59.97 -1.56 -23.71
CA LYS A 63 60.26 -2.62 -24.70
C LYS A 63 60.33 -2.06 -26.12
N TYR A 64 59.32 -1.28 -26.51
CA TYR A 64 59.24 -0.60 -27.79
C TYR A 64 59.50 0.90 -27.60
N LYS A 65 60.47 1.43 -28.36
CA LYS A 65 60.91 2.83 -28.38
C LYS A 65 61.23 3.26 -29.80
N ASN A 66 61.01 4.53 -30.11
CA ASN A 66 61.23 5.17 -31.43
C ASN A 66 60.10 4.91 -32.44
N VAL A 67 60.07 5.76 -33.47
CA VAL A 67 59.03 5.81 -34.51
C VAL A 67 58.88 4.50 -35.28
N ARG A 68 59.92 3.66 -35.34
CA ARG A 68 59.93 2.38 -36.07
C ARG A 68 58.83 1.40 -35.61
N TYR A 69 58.35 1.52 -34.38
CA TYR A 69 57.30 0.66 -33.82
C TYR A 69 55.93 1.33 -33.80
N LYS A 70 55.71 2.36 -34.62
CA LYS A 70 54.44 3.09 -34.73
C LYS A 70 53.26 2.12 -34.90
N GLY A 71 52.26 2.28 -34.04
CA GLY A 71 51.01 1.51 -34.09
C GLY A 71 51.07 0.12 -33.44
N ILE A 72 52.24 -0.33 -32.97
CA ILE A 72 52.36 -1.62 -32.28
C ILE A 72 51.86 -1.47 -30.84
N ILE A 73 50.96 -2.37 -30.44
CA ILE A 73 50.50 -2.52 -29.05
C ILE A 73 51.48 -3.44 -28.32
N CYS A 74 52.03 -2.98 -27.19
CA CYS A 74 53.04 -3.75 -26.50
C CYS A 74 52.47 -4.97 -25.76
N ASP A 75 52.95 -6.19 -26.05
CA ASP A 75 52.50 -7.43 -25.38
C ASP A 75 52.68 -7.44 -23.85
N LYS A 76 53.68 -6.71 -23.34
CA LYS A 76 54.00 -6.68 -21.90
C LYS A 76 53.16 -5.68 -21.12
N CYS A 77 52.91 -4.49 -21.68
CA CYS A 77 52.24 -3.41 -20.95
C CYS A 77 50.93 -2.93 -21.58
N GLY A 78 50.55 -3.43 -22.75
CA GLY A 78 49.33 -3.07 -23.47
C GLY A 78 49.30 -1.64 -24.02
N VAL A 79 50.43 -0.92 -24.00
CA VAL A 79 50.49 0.47 -24.48
C VAL A 79 50.80 0.50 -25.96
N GLU A 80 49.98 1.22 -26.71
CA GLU A 80 50.20 1.52 -28.12
C GLU A 80 51.30 2.56 -28.30
N VAL A 81 52.24 2.28 -29.20
CA VAL A 81 53.34 3.18 -29.53
C VAL A 81 52.87 4.23 -30.54
N THR A 82 52.48 5.39 -30.03
CA THR A 82 52.01 6.55 -30.80
C THR A 82 52.52 7.87 -30.20
N ARG A 83 52.08 9.02 -30.70
CA ARG A 83 52.39 10.33 -30.13
C ARG A 83 51.65 10.53 -28.81
N SER A 84 52.24 11.27 -27.87
CA SER A 84 51.58 11.57 -26.58
C SER A 84 50.34 12.45 -26.74
N ASP A 85 50.20 13.15 -27.86
CA ASP A 85 49.05 14.02 -28.17
C ASP A 85 47.70 13.29 -28.06
N VAL A 86 47.67 11.97 -28.30
CA VAL A 86 46.45 11.16 -28.18
C VAL A 86 45.86 11.20 -26.76
N ARG A 87 46.66 11.54 -25.74
CA ARG A 87 46.23 11.72 -24.34
C ARG A 87 45.32 12.94 -24.13
N ARG A 88 45.15 13.77 -25.16
CA ARG A 88 44.18 14.87 -25.21
C ARG A 88 42.85 14.48 -25.85
N GLU A 89 42.79 13.34 -26.53
CA GLU A 89 41.66 12.92 -27.38
C GLU A 89 41.01 11.61 -26.89
N ARG A 90 41.80 10.63 -26.42
CA ARG A 90 41.30 9.32 -25.98
C ARG A 90 40.50 9.41 -24.70
N MET A 91 39.26 8.92 -24.73
CA MET A 91 38.40 8.83 -23.55
C MET A 91 38.53 7.47 -22.86
N GLY A 92 38.32 7.48 -21.54
CA GLY A 92 38.13 6.26 -20.74
C GLY A 92 36.66 6.14 -20.35
N HIS A 93 36.29 5.06 -19.68
CA HIS A 93 34.97 4.94 -19.06
C HIS A 93 35.06 4.26 -17.68
N ILE A 94 33.99 4.35 -16.91
CA ILE A 94 33.78 3.62 -15.66
C ILE A 94 32.44 2.89 -15.81
N MET A 95 32.46 1.56 -15.66
CA MET A 95 31.23 0.77 -15.57
C MET A 95 30.64 0.92 -14.17
N LEU A 96 29.48 1.54 -14.07
CA LEU A 96 28.82 1.78 -12.79
C LEU A 96 28.13 0.49 -12.31
N ALA A 97 28.30 0.17 -11.03
CA ALA A 97 27.71 -0.99 -10.38
C ALA A 97 26.19 -0.84 -10.16
N ALA A 98 25.70 0.40 -10.16
CA ALA A 98 24.28 0.72 -10.15
C ALA A 98 24.04 1.90 -11.09
N PRO A 99 22.88 1.96 -11.78
CA PRO A 99 22.52 3.12 -12.60
C PRO A 99 22.49 4.40 -11.77
N VAL A 100 22.87 5.52 -12.38
CA VAL A 100 22.97 6.84 -11.75
C VAL A 100 22.29 7.88 -12.62
N ALA A 101 21.39 8.67 -12.06
CA ALA A 101 20.69 9.70 -12.84
C ALA A 101 21.60 10.89 -13.15
N HIS A 102 21.59 11.38 -14.38
CA HIS A 102 22.40 12.53 -14.74
C HIS A 102 21.75 13.84 -14.21
N ILE A 103 22.46 14.57 -13.34
CA ILE A 103 21.94 15.70 -12.55
C ILE A 103 21.26 16.81 -13.38
N TRP A 104 21.73 17.09 -14.60
CA TRP A 104 21.12 18.10 -15.47
C TRP A 104 19.66 17.81 -15.84
N TYR A 105 19.25 16.54 -15.93
CA TYR A 105 17.87 16.19 -16.31
C TYR A 105 16.95 16.06 -15.09
N THR A 106 17.51 15.88 -13.90
CA THR A 106 16.76 15.71 -12.66
C THR A 106 16.56 17.03 -11.90
N ARG A 107 17.60 17.86 -11.79
CA ARG A 107 17.59 19.08 -10.94
C ARG A 107 17.34 20.39 -11.66
N ARG A 108 17.46 20.45 -12.99
CA ARG A 108 17.10 21.64 -13.76
C ARG A 108 15.64 22.04 -13.47
N VAL A 109 15.34 23.34 -13.52
CA VAL A 109 13.98 23.84 -13.39
C VAL A 109 13.48 24.31 -14.76
N PRO A 110 12.41 23.72 -15.33
CA PRO A 110 11.75 22.48 -14.88
C PRO A 110 12.62 21.24 -15.15
N SER A 111 12.34 20.16 -14.41
CA SER A 111 13.06 18.88 -14.52
C SER A 111 12.54 18.14 -15.75
N TYR A 112 13.43 17.73 -16.66
CA TYR A 112 13.02 16.98 -17.86
C TYR A 112 12.48 15.60 -17.49
N LEU A 113 13.12 14.92 -16.53
CA LEU A 113 12.65 13.63 -16.02
C LEU A 113 11.31 13.79 -15.29
N GLY A 114 11.18 14.83 -14.46
CA GLY A 114 9.91 15.13 -13.77
C GLY A 114 8.77 15.46 -14.72
N LEU A 115 9.03 16.24 -15.78
CA LEU A 115 8.03 16.52 -16.81
C LEU A 115 7.61 15.27 -17.57
N LEU A 116 8.57 14.41 -17.94
CA LEU A 116 8.27 13.20 -18.70
C LEU A 116 7.35 12.26 -17.91
N LEU A 117 7.71 11.96 -16.66
CA LEU A 117 6.99 11.02 -15.79
C LEU A 117 5.82 11.65 -15.00
N ASP A 118 5.55 12.93 -15.17
CA ASP A 118 4.60 13.70 -14.37
C ASP A 118 4.86 13.73 -12.85
N VAL A 119 6.13 13.62 -12.46
CA VAL A 119 6.55 13.54 -11.06
C VAL A 119 7.07 14.89 -10.55
N SER A 120 6.67 15.26 -9.33
CA SER A 120 7.20 16.46 -8.67
C SER A 120 8.69 16.32 -8.37
N ARG A 121 9.43 17.44 -8.44
CA ARG A 121 10.88 17.45 -8.15
C ARG A 121 11.21 16.89 -6.77
N ARG A 122 10.37 17.17 -5.76
CA ARG A 122 10.58 16.69 -4.38
C ARG A 122 10.48 15.17 -4.30
N ASN A 123 9.49 14.58 -4.97
CA ASN A 123 9.32 13.13 -4.97
C ASN A 123 10.43 12.45 -5.80
N LEU A 124 10.80 13.04 -6.95
CA LEU A 124 11.94 12.58 -7.75
C LEU A 124 13.22 12.53 -6.91
N ASP A 125 13.50 13.59 -6.15
CA ASP A 125 14.66 13.67 -5.26
C ASP A 125 14.58 12.65 -4.11
N ARG A 126 13.42 12.45 -3.51
CA ARG A 126 13.24 11.44 -2.45
C ARG A 126 13.49 10.02 -2.95
N VAL A 127 13.08 9.69 -4.17
CA VAL A 127 13.34 8.37 -4.76
C VAL A 127 14.82 8.21 -5.15
N LEU A 128 15.40 9.20 -5.85
CA LEU A 128 16.79 9.14 -6.33
C LEU A 128 17.81 8.97 -5.20
N TYR A 129 17.55 9.56 -4.03
CA TYR A 129 18.45 9.52 -2.88
C TYR A 129 17.92 8.58 -1.76
N PHE A 130 17.17 7.55 -2.14
CA PHE A 130 16.80 6.41 -1.30
C PHE A 130 16.00 6.76 -0.03
N ALA A 131 15.14 7.77 -0.09
CA ALA A 131 14.25 8.15 1.00
C ALA A 131 12.81 7.63 0.83
N GLN A 132 12.37 7.33 -0.39
CA GLN A 132 11.04 6.78 -0.70
C GLN A 132 11.11 5.75 -1.81
N TYR A 133 10.20 4.78 -1.79
CA TYR A 133 10.00 3.83 -2.88
C TYR A 133 9.07 4.43 -3.94
N ILE A 134 9.22 3.95 -5.17
CA ILE A 134 8.27 4.19 -6.26
C ILE A 134 7.81 2.86 -6.83
N VAL A 135 6.51 2.70 -7.04
CA VAL A 135 5.96 1.53 -7.73
C VAL A 135 6.36 1.61 -9.20
N THR A 136 7.19 0.66 -9.64
CA THR A 136 7.73 0.59 -11.00
C THR A 136 6.79 -0.17 -11.93
N TYR A 137 6.14 -1.21 -11.41
CA TYR A 137 5.28 -2.09 -12.18
C TYR A 137 4.19 -2.70 -11.29
N VAL A 138 3.00 -2.87 -11.87
CA VAL A 138 1.88 -3.58 -11.26
C VAL A 138 1.49 -4.68 -12.25
N ASP A 139 1.46 -5.92 -11.77
CA ASP A 139 0.98 -7.07 -12.51
C ASP A 139 -0.54 -7.13 -12.39
N GLU A 140 -1.20 -6.85 -13.51
CA GLU A 140 -2.65 -6.80 -13.62
C GLU A 140 -3.30 -8.18 -13.44
N GLU A 141 -2.64 -9.25 -13.89
CA GLU A 141 -3.17 -10.61 -13.75
C GLU A 141 -3.08 -11.07 -12.30
N ALA A 142 -1.93 -10.83 -11.65
CA ALA A 142 -1.77 -11.11 -10.23
C ALA A 142 -2.74 -10.30 -9.37
N ARG A 143 -2.98 -9.03 -9.73
CA ARG A 143 -3.97 -8.17 -9.08
C ARG A 143 -5.38 -8.75 -9.19
N GLN A 144 -5.80 -9.18 -10.38
CA GLN A 144 -7.12 -9.79 -10.57
C GLN A 144 -7.28 -11.10 -9.80
N LYS A 145 -6.23 -11.94 -9.77
CA LYS A 145 -6.24 -13.18 -8.96
C LYS A 145 -6.36 -12.88 -7.47
N ALA A 146 -5.66 -11.86 -6.97
CA ALA A 146 -5.76 -11.43 -5.58
C ALA A 146 -7.16 -10.89 -5.25
N LEU A 147 -7.75 -10.08 -6.14
CA LEU A 147 -9.11 -9.57 -5.98
C LEU A 147 -10.15 -10.69 -5.94
N ARG A 148 -10.03 -11.70 -6.82
CA ARG A 148 -10.91 -12.87 -6.80
C ARG A 148 -10.79 -13.69 -5.51
N ARG A 149 -9.56 -13.90 -5.02
CA ARG A 149 -9.34 -14.60 -3.74
C ARG A 149 -10.04 -13.87 -2.59
N LEU A 150 -9.95 -12.55 -2.53
CA LEU A 150 -10.67 -11.76 -1.53
C LEU A 150 -12.19 -11.91 -1.68
N GLU A 151 -12.72 -11.86 -2.90
CA GLU A 151 -14.16 -12.07 -3.17
C GLU A 151 -14.63 -13.47 -2.75
N ASP A 152 -13.84 -14.51 -3.03
CA ASP A 152 -14.13 -15.89 -2.65
C ASP A 152 -14.09 -16.08 -1.12
N GLU A 153 -13.08 -15.51 -0.45
CA GLU A 153 -12.95 -15.53 1.02
C GLU A 153 -14.14 -14.84 1.70
N ILE A 154 -14.62 -13.71 1.16
CA ILE A 154 -15.83 -13.04 1.64
C ILE A 154 -17.03 -13.96 1.50
N THR A 155 -17.22 -14.55 0.32
CA THR A 155 -18.39 -15.38 0.03
C THR A 155 -18.46 -16.60 0.94
N VAL A 156 -17.32 -17.23 1.23
CA VAL A 156 -17.24 -18.38 2.16
C VAL A 156 -17.49 -17.93 3.60
N SER A 157 -16.80 -16.89 4.07
CA SER A 157 -16.93 -16.37 5.43
C SER A 157 -18.36 -15.92 5.76
N GLU A 158 -19.01 -15.21 4.83
CA GLU A 158 -20.41 -14.79 4.98
C GLU A 158 -21.36 -15.99 5.08
N ARG A 159 -21.16 -17.03 4.26
CA ARG A 159 -21.97 -18.25 4.32
C ARG A 159 -21.79 -19.00 5.63
N GLU A 160 -20.56 -19.16 6.10
CA GLU A 160 -20.27 -19.85 7.37
C GLU A 160 -20.88 -19.10 8.56
N ARG A 161 -20.72 -17.77 8.61
CA ARG A 161 -21.29 -16.92 9.66
C ARG A 161 -22.82 -16.91 9.62
N ALA A 162 -23.41 -16.81 8.43
CA ALA A 162 -24.87 -16.90 8.28
C ALA A 162 -25.41 -18.26 8.72
N ALA A 163 -24.70 -19.36 8.42
CA ALA A 163 -25.07 -20.69 8.88
C ALA A 163 -24.98 -20.81 10.41
N GLN A 164 -23.92 -20.30 11.03
CA GLN A 164 -23.76 -20.27 12.49
C GLN A 164 -24.85 -19.45 13.18
N ALA A 165 -25.14 -18.25 12.66
CA ALA A 165 -26.22 -17.39 13.17
C ALA A 165 -27.58 -18.08 13.07
N ASN A 166 -27.89 -18.68 11.92
CA ASN A 166 -29.14 -19.41 11.71
C ASN A 166 -29.27 -20.63 12.63
N ALA A 167 -28.17 -21.36 12.89
CA ALA A 167 -28.16 -22.48 13.82
C ALA A 167 -28.45 -22.04 15.26
N GLN A 168 -27.79 -20.99 15.76
CA GLN A 168 -28.04 -20.45 17.10
C GLN A 168 -29.46 -19.91 17.27
N ILE A 169 -29.99 -19.20 16.26
CA ILE A 169 -31.38 -18.72 16.26
C ILE A 169 -32.35 -19.92 16.27
N ALA A 170 -32.07 -20.98 15.51
CA ALA A 170 -32.88 -22.19 15.50
C ALA A 170 -32.87 -22.92 16.85
N GLU A 171 -31.72 -22.97 17.55
CA GLU A 171 -31.62 -23.52 18.90
C GLU A 171 -32.48 -22.72 19.90
N ILE A 172 -32.43 -21.39 19.88
CA ILE A 172 -33.27 -20.55 20.75
C ILE A 172 -34.74 -20.75 20.43
N LYS A 173 -35.10 -20.80 19.14
CA LYS A 173 -36.47 -21.01 18.69
C LYS A 173 -37.01 -22.37 19.15
N THR A 174 -36.23 -23.44 18.98
CA THR A 174 -36.63 -24.79 19.42
C THR A 174 -36.72 -24.89 20.95
N ALA A 175 -35.81 -24.25 21.70
CA ALA A 175 -35.89 -24.19 23.16
C ALA A 175 -37.12 -23.42 23.65
N ARG A 176 -37.45 -22.28 23.01
CA ARG A 176 -38.68 -21.52 23.27
C ARG A 176 -39.92 -22.37 22.99
N ASP A 177 -39.98 -23.03 21.83
CA ASP A 177 -41.13 -23.83 21.43
C ASP A 177 -41.38 -25.02 22.36
N ARG A 178 -40.31 -25.66 22.85
CA ARG A 178 -40.39 -26.69 23.90
C ARG A 178 -41.00 -26.17 25.20
N LYS A 179 -40.53 -25.03 25.70
CA LYS A 179 -41.06 -24.43 26.94
C LYS A 179 -42.51 -23.96 26.79
N LEU A 180 -42.87 -23.40 25.64
CA LEU A 180 -44.25 -23.01 25.34
C LEU A 180 -45.18 -24.22 25.29
N ALA A 181 -44.75 -25.33 24.69
CA ALA A 181 -45.52 -26.57 24.68
C ALA A 181 -45.71 -27.15 26.10
N GLU A 182 -44.69 -27.05 26.96
CA GLU A 182 -44.78 -27.44 28.37
C GLU A 182 -45.81 -26.59 29.12
N LEU A 183 -45.77 -25.26 28.97
CA LEU A 183 -46.76 -24.35 29.55
C LEU A 183 -48.17 -24.59 29.02
N GLU A 184 -48.33 -24.87 27.72
CA GLU A 184 -49.64 -25.20 27.15
C GLU A 184 -50.18 -26.53 27.69
N SER A 185 -49.31 -27.52 27.90
CA SER A 185 -49.68 -28.79 28.55
C SER A 185 -50.10 -28.57 30.00
N ARG A 186 -49.40 -27.68 30.72
CA ARG A 186 -49.75 -27.28 32.10
C ARG A 186 -51.08 -26.55 32.14
N ARG A 187 -51.32 -25.64 31.19
CA ARG A 187 -52.61 -24.95 31.01
C ARG A 187 -53.76 -25.92 30.82
N LYS A 188 -53.62 -26.88 29.90
CA LYS A 188 -54.65 -27.91 29.63
C LYS A 188 -54.90 -28.83 30.83
N LYS A 189 -53.86 -29.18 31.59
CA LYS A 189 -54.02 -29.94 32.85
C LYS A 189 -54.78 -29.13 33.90
N LEU A 190 -54.45 -27.84 34.04
CA LEU A 190 -55.11 -26.94 34.98
C LEU A 190 -56.59 -26.74 34.61
N GLU A 191 -56.90 -26.53 33.33
CA GLU A 191 -58.28 -26.43 32.82
C GLU A 191 -59.09 -27.68 33.21
N ARG A 192 -58.55 -28.88 32.98
CA ARG A 192 -59.21 -30.15 33.37
C ARG A 192 -59.43 -30.26 34.87
N GLN A 193 -58.43 -29.91 35.68
CA GLN A 193 -58.54 -29.96 37.15
C GLN A 193 -59.61 -29.01 37.67
N TYR A 194 -59.68 -27.78 37.14
CA TYR A 194 -60.72 -26.83 37.52
C TYR A 194 -62.10 -27.28 37.02
N ASP A 195 -62.22 -27.85 35.82
CA ASP A 195 -63.50 -28.37 35.33
C ASP A 195 -64.00 -29.56 36.18
N GLU A 196 -63.11 -30.44 36.62
CA GLU A 196 -63.41 -31.53 37.57
C GLU A 196 -63.81 -30.98 38.95
N GLN A 197 -63.13 -29.95 39.46
CA GLN A 197 -63.47 -29.30 40.73
C GLN A 197 -64.82 -28.56 40.67
N ILE A 198 -65.12 -27.90 39.55
CA ILE A 198 -66.40 -27.25 39.29
C ILE A 198 -67.52 -28.31 39.31
N ALA A 199 -67.35 -29.42 38.59
CA ALA A 199 -68.31 -30.52 38.62
C ALA A 199 -68.50 -31.08 40.04
N ALA A 200 -67.40 -31.37 40.76
CA ALA A 200 -67.43 -31.95 42.10
C ALA A 200 -68.08 -31.04 43.16
N ARG A 201 -67.96 -29.71 43.04
CA ARG A 201 -68.59 -28.75 43.98
C ARG A 201 -70.03 -28.37 43.60
N ILE A 202 -70.39 -28.41 42.32
CA ILE A 202 -71.75 -28.08 41.85
C ILE A 202 -72.72 -29.27 42.08
N GLU A 203 -72.26 -30.50 41.87
CA GLU A 203 -73.08 -31.71 41.97
C GLU A 203 -73.77 -31.92 43.34
N PRO A 204 -73.11 -31.76 44.51
CA PRO A 204 -73.77 -31.89 45.81
C PRO A 204 -74.84 -30.80 46.05
N ILE A 205 -74.63 -29.58 45.53
CA ILE A 205 -75.58 -28.47 45.66
C ILE A 205 -76.84 -28.72 44.82
N ILE A 206 -76.68 -29.30 43.62
CA ILE A 206 -77.80 -29.72 42.77
C ILE A 206 -78.56 -30.88 43.41
N GLN A 207 -77.86 -31.89 43.94
CA GLN A 207 -78.49 -33.03 44.61
C GLN A 207 -79.25 -32.62 45.86
N GLU A 208 -78.69 -31.72 46.67
CA GLU A 208 -79.36 -31.22 47.88
C GLU A 208 -80.53 -30.29 47.54
N GLY A 209 -80.40 -29.46 46.50
CA GLY A 209 -81.51 -28.67 45.96
C GLY A 209 -82.68 -29.56 45.50
N GLN A 210 -82.39 -30.65 44.79
CA GLN A 210 -83.40 -31.63 44.36
C GLN A 210 -84.01 -32.40 45.54
N ARG A 211 -83.21 -32.77 46.53
CA ARG A 211 -83.68 -33.44 47.76
C ARG A 211 -84.64 -32.55 48.55
N LEU A 212 -84.28 -31.29 48.75
CA LEU A 212 -85.11 -30.29 49.43
C LEU A 212 -86.38 -29.97 48.63
N GLU A 213 -86.31 -29.90 47.30
CA GLU A 213 -87.50 -29.78 46.46
C GLU A 213 -88.45 -30.99 46.60
N THR A 214 -87.91 -32.20 46.67
CA THR A 214 -88.70 -33.43 46.83
C THR A 214 -89.36 -33.47 48.21
N LEU A 215 -88.62 -33.14 49.27
CA LEU A 215 -89.13 -33.00 50.64
C LEU A 215 -90.21 -31.92 50.79
N LEU A 216 -90.03 -30.76 50.12
CA LEU A 216 -90.99 -29.66 50.14
C LEU A 216 -92.24 -29.95 49.30
N LYS A 217 -92.13 -30.76 48.24
CA LYS A 217 -93.27 -31.27 47.46
C LYS A 217 -94.07 -32.32 48.24
N GLU A 218 -93.42 -33.23 48.95
CA GLU A 218 -94.07 -34.25 49.78
C GLU A 218 -94.79 -33.65 51.01
N LYS A 219 -94.25 -32.57 51.59
CA LYS A 219 -94.83 -31.87 52.75
C LYS A 219 -95.72 -30.68 52.37
N SER A 220 -96.12 -30.58 51.11
CA SER A 220 -97.04 -29.55 50.60
C SER A 220 -98.37 -29.55 51.36
N GLY A 221 -98.74 -28.40 51.95
CA GLY A 221 -100.01 -28.25 52.68
C GLY A 221 -100.01 -28.73 54.14
N GLN A 222 -98.90 -29.27 54.65
CA GLN A 222 -98.75 -29.70 56.05
C GLN A 222 -98.05 -28.64 56.92
N VAL A 223 -98.29 -28.68 58.23
CA VAL A 223 -97.63 -27.81 59.22
C VAL A 223 -96.40 -28.55 59.77
N LEU A 224 -95.22 -27.96 59.61
CA LEU A 224 -93.94 -28.57 60.00
C LEU A 224 -93.69 -28.48 61.51
N THR A 225 -93.31 -29.59 62.14
CA THR A 225 -92.90 -29.69 63.56
C THR A 225 -91.42 -29.36 63.78
N GLU A 226 -90.58 -29.44 62.75
CA GLU A 226 -89.14 -29.14 62.81
C GLU A 226 -88.75 -28.22 61.63
N PRO A 227 -87.81 -27.27 61.84
CA PRO A 227 -87.39 -26.35 60.80
C PRO A 227 -86.59 -27.08 59.71
N ILE A 228 -86.92 -26.81 58.44
CA ILE A 228 -86.13 -27.32 57.31
C ILE A 228 -84.96 -26.38 57.09
N ARG A 229 -83.74 -26.90 57.27
CA ARG A 229 -82.48 -26.17 57.10
C ARG A 229 -81.77 -26.68 55.86
N PHE A 230 -81.01 -25.80 55.20
CA PHE A 230 -80.06 -26.23 54.19
C PHE A 230 -78.84 -26.84 54.92
N ALA A 231 -78.42 -28.06 54.57
CA ALA A 231 -77.44 -28.79 55.37
C ALA A 231 -76.03 -28.14 55.41
N GLU A 232 -75.66 -27.39 54.36
CA GLU A 232 -74.34 -26.74 54.24
C GLU A 232 -74.33 -25.24 54.61
N SER A 233 -75.48 -24.65 54.87
CA SER A 233 -75.61 -23.27 55.36
C SER A 233 -76.73 -23.25 56.39
N GLU A 234 -76.44 -22.90 57.65
CA GLU A 234 -77.41 -22.91 58.76
C GLU A 234 -78.65 -21.99 58.60
N GLU A 235 -78.92 -21.50 57.38
CA GLU A 235 -80.13 -20.77 57.02
C GLU A 235 -81.37 -21.66 57.01
N VAL A 236 -82.41 -21.15 57.68
CA VAL A 236 -83.71 -21.79 57.86
C VAL A 236 -84.60 -21.37 56.68
N ILE A 237 -85.00 -22.34 55.86
CA ILE A 237 -85.86 -22.10 54.68
C ILE A 237 -87.33 -22.07 55.09
N VAL A 238 -87.72 -22.89 56.08
CA VAL A 238 -89.07 -22.92 56.66
C VAL A 238 -88.95 -23.07 58.18
N GLU A 239 -89.51 -22.12 58.93
CA GLU A 239 -89.60 -22.17 60.39
C GLU A 239 -90.67 -23.16 60.88
N ALA A 240 -90.48 -23.74 62.06
CA ALA A 240 -91.44 -24.67 62.66
C ALA A 240 -92.78 -23.96 62.92
N GLY A 241 -93.89 -24.54 62.44
CA GLY A 241 -95.24 -24.01 62.61
C GLY A 241 -95.86 -23.30 61.39
N VAL A 242 -95.13 -23.14 60.27
CA VAL A 242 -95.61 -22.47 59.05
C VAL A 242 -96.10 -23.48 58.00
N LYS A 243 -97.17 -23.14 57.25
CA LYS A 243 -97.68 -23.97 56.14
C LYS A 243 -96.79 -23.84 54.90
N VAL A 244 -96.39 -24.98 54.34
CA VAL A 244 -95.57 -25.04 53.11
C VAL A 244 -96.40 -24.57 51.90
N THR A 245 -96.04 -23.42 51.33
CA THR A 245 -96.63 -22.84 50.10
C THR A 245 -95.65 -22.90 48.92
N ALA A 246 -96.14 -22.76 47.68
CA ALA A 246 -95.33 -22.73 46.47
C ALA A 246 -94.26 -21.60 46.46
N ALA A 247 -94.42 -20.57 47.30
CA ALA A 247 -93.44 -19.50 47.50
C ALA A 247 -92.12 -20.01 48.12
N HIS A 248 -92.18 -21.01 49.00
CA HIS A 248 -90.98 -21.59 49.64
C HIS A 248 -90.17 -22.44 48.65
N ILE A 249 -90.83 -23.10 47.69
CA ILE A 249 -90.15 -23.82 46.60
C ILE A 249 -89.41 -22.82 45.68
N SER A 250 -90.04 -21.69 45.37
CA SER A 250 -89.39 -20.60 44.60
C SER A 250 -88.23 -19.95 45.36
N GLN A 251 -88.33 -19.82 46.69
CA GLN A 251 -87.22 -19.36 47.54
C GLN A 251 -86.03 -20.32 47.51
N VAL A 252 -86.25 -21.64 47.59
CA VAL A 252 -85.18 -22.64 47.42
C VAL A 252 -84.55 -22.55 46.04
N GLN A 253 -85.34 -22.42 44.98
CA GLN A 253 -84.81 -22.26 43.62
C GLN A 253 -83.98 -20.99 43.45
N LYS A 254 -84.45 -19.86 44.01
CA LYS A 254 -83.71 -18.59 43.97
C LYS A 254 -82.42 -18.67 44.79
N PHE A 255 -82.45 -19.35 45.93
CA PHE A 255 -81.30 -19.54 46.81
C PHE A 255 -80.25 -20.46 46.19
N VAL A 256 -80.64 -21.64 45.71
CA VAL A 256 -79.76 -22.57 44.98
C VAL A 256 -79.15 -21.87 43.76
N ARG A 257 -79.94 -21.10 43.01
CA ARG A 257 -79.44 -20.36 41.84
C ARG A 257 -78.43 -19.27 42.21
N ALA A 258 -78.70 -18.46 43.24
CA ALA A 258 -77.77 -17.44 43.72
C ALA A 258 -76.48 -18.04 44.31
N ARG A 259 -76.59 -19.18 44.99
CA ARG A 259 -75.44 -19.87 45.58
C ARG A 259 -74.58 -20.57 44.51
N LEU A 260 -75.21 -21.16 43.51
CA LEU A 260 -74.52 -21.67 42.31
C LEU A 260 -73.81 -20.54 41.57
N GLU A 261 -74.46 -19.39 41.39
CA GLU A 261 -73.89 -18.25 40.67
C GLU A 261 -72.69 -17.63 41.40
N THR A 262 -72.74 -17.55 42.74
CA THR A 262 -71.60 -17.09 43.56
C THR A 262 -70.42 -18.06 43.51
N LEU A 263 -70.66 -19.36 43.71
CA LEU A 263 -69.61 -20.39 43.62
C LEU A 263 -69.04 -20.53 42.21
N GLU A 264 -69.88 -20.44 41.17
CA GLU A 264 -69.45 -20.50 39.78
C GLU A 264 -68.57 -19.29 39.44
N ASN A 265 -68.91 -18.09 39.93
CA ASN A 265 -68.09 -16.89 39.74
C ASN A 265 -66.78 -16.96 40.53
N GLU A 266 -66.78 -17.43 41.79
CA GLU A 266 -65.55 -17.61 42.58
C GLU A 266 -64.59 -18.61 41.91
N LEU A 267 -65.09 -19.76 41.47
CA LEU A 267 -64.27 -20.77 40.79
C LEU A 267 -63.81 -20.33 39.40
N LYS A 268 -64.62 -19.56 38.67
CA LYS A 268 -64.22 -18.95 37.38
C LYS A 268 -63.11 -17.90 37.58
N ASP A 269 -63.22 -17.07 38.60
CA ASP A 269 -62.20 -16.06 38.94
C ASP A 269 -60.87 -16.72 39.35
N GLU A 270 -60.91 -17.77 40.17
CA GLU A 270 -59.71 -18.56 40.53
C GLU A 270 -59.07 -19.22 39.30
N LYS A 271 -59.90 -19.82 38.43
CA LYS A 271 -59.45 -20.40 37.15
C LYS A 271 -58.83 -19.35 36.25
N GLN A 272 -59.46 -18.18 36.11
CA GLN A 272 -58.95 -17.08 35.28
C GLN A 272 -57.62 -16.54 35.79
N ARG A 273 -57.47 -16.30 37.09
CA ARG A 273 -56.19 -15.84 37.68
C ARG A 273 -55.05 -16.82 37.41
N ALA A 274 -55.29 -18.12 37.59
CA ALA A 274 -54.26 -19.13 37.36
C ALA A 274 -53.93 -19.32 35.86
N LEU A 275 -54.90 -19.13 34.97
CA LEU A 275 -54.67 -19.10 33.53
C LEU A 275 -53.89 -17.85 33.08
N ASP A 276 -54.20 -16.69 33.67
CA ASP A 276 -53.51 -15.43 33.41
C ASP A 276 -52.05 -15.51 33.87
N GLU A 277 -51.74 -16.13 35.02
CA GLU A 277 -50.36 -16.37 35.44
C GLU A 277 -49.55 -17.16 34.40
N ILE A 278 -50.12 -18.25 33.88
CA ILE A 278 -49.48 -19.06 32.82
C ILE A 278 -49.35 -18.27 31.52
N ALA A 279 -50.36 -17.46 31.16
CA ALA A 279 -50.31 -16.60 29.98
C ALA A 279 -49.22 -15.53 30.10
N THR A 280 -49.05 -14.95 31.29
CA THR A 280 -48.03 -13.94 31.58
C THR A 280 -46.62 -14.55 31.54
N GLU A 281 -46.45 -15.75 32.08
CA GLU A 281 -45.19 -16.52 31.99
C GLU A 281 -44.84 -16.87 30.52
N ALA A 282 -45.83 -17.29 29.74
CA ALA A 282 -45.66 -17.56 28.31
C ALA A 282 -45.29 -16.31 27.51
N ALA A 283 -45.91 -15.16 27.82
CA ALA A 283 -45.59 -13.88 27.19
C ALA A 283 -44.17 -13.42 27.54
N ARG A 284 -43.76 -13.56 28.80
CA ARG A 284 -42.39 -13.26 29.25
C ARG A 284 -41.36 -14.14 28.55
N LEU A 285 -41.61 -15.44 28.45
CA LEU A 285 -40.73 -16.38 27.74
C LEU A 285 -40.58 -16.04 26.24
N LYS A 286 -41.66 -15.62 25.59
CA LYS A 286 -41.61 -15.13 24.20
C LYS A 286 -40.77 -13.87 24.08
N ALA A 287 -41.03 -12.87 24.93
CA ALA A 287 -40.29 -11.62 24.92
C ALA A 287 -38.79 -11.83 25.16
N GLU A 288 -38.41 -12.63 26.17
CA GLU A 288 -37.01 -12.95 26.45
C GLU A 288 -36.33 -13.71 25.30
N ALA A 289 -37.05 -14.61 24.62
CA ALA A 289 -36.53 -15.33 23.45
C ALA A 289 -36.35 -14.40 22.25
N ASP A 290 -37.34 -13.53 21.98
CA ASP A 290 -37.30 -12.57 20.88
C ASP A 290 -36.19 -11.53 21.09
N GLU A 291 -36.01 -11.04 22.32
CA GLU A 291 -34.91 -10.14 22.68
C GLU A 291 -33.54 -10.80 22.48
N LYS A 292 -33.37 -12.05 22.92
CA LYS A 292 -32.13 -12.82 22.69
C LYS A 292 -31.86 -13.06 21.20
N MET A 293 -32.88 -13.42 20.43
CA MET A 293 -32.74 -13.60 18.98
C MET A 293 -32.37 -12.29 18.27
N ASN A 294 -32.97 -11.17 18.67
CA ASN A 294 -32.67 -9.86 18.11
C ASN A 294 -31.26 -9.39 18.49
N ALA A 295 -30.83 -9.59 19.73
CA ALA A 295 -29.47 -9.29 20.18
C ALA A 295 -28.42 -10.08 19.38
N LEU A 296 -28.66 -11.39 19.19
CA LEU A 296 -27.81 -12.24 18.35
C LEU A 296 -27.77 -11.76 16.90
N ARG A 297 -28.91 -11.42 16.30
CA ARG A 297 -28.96 -10.87 14.94
C ARG A 297 -28.12 -9.61 14.82
N LEU A 298 -28.26 -8.67 15.75
CA LEU A 298 -27.50 -7.42 15.75
C LEU A 298 -25.99 -7.67 15.87
N GLN A 299 -25.59 -8.56 16.77
CA GLN A 299 -24.18 -8.93 16.96
C GLN A 299 -23.58 -9.54 15.69
N TRP A 300 -24.31 -10.43 15.02
CA TRP A 300 -23.85 -11.05 13.77
C TRP A 300 -23.85 -10.08 12.60
N GLU A 301 -24.81 -9.16 12.54
CA GLU A 301 -24.85 -8.08 11.54
C GLU A 301 -23.62 -7.18 11.68
N GLU A 302 -23.31 -6.73 12.90
CA GLU A 302 -22.13 -5.91 13.21
C GLU A 302 -20.81 -6.62 12.80
N GLN A 303 -20.65 -7.90 13.15
CA GLN A 303 -19.47 -8.68 12.75
C GLN A 303 -19.35 -8.87 11.23
N THR A 304 -20.49 -8.94 10.53
CA THR A 304 -20.53 -9.06 9.07
C THR A 304 -20.13 -7.74 8.43
N THR A 305 -20.67 -6.62 8.91
CA THR A 305 -20.29 -5.29 8.44
C THR A 305 -18.82 -4.99 8.68
N ASP A 306 -18.27 -5.34 9.84
CA ASP A 306 -16.85 -5.14 10.15
C ASP A 306 -15.94 -5.92 9.18
N ALA A 307 -16.32 -7.16 8.86
CA ALA A 307 -15.55 -7.97 7.91
C ALA A 307 -15.68 -7.46 6.46
N GLN A 308 -16.86 -6.99 6.05
CA GLN A 308 -17.05 -6.35 4.76
C GLN A 308 -16.23 -5.06 4.64
N ASP A 309 -16.19 -4.25 5.69
CA ASP A 309 -15.39 -3.02 5.76
C ASP A 309 -13.90 -3.32 5.65
N GLN A 310 -13.40 -4.32 6.39
CA GLN A 310 -12.00 -4.75 6.31
C GLN A 310 -11.63 -5.21 4.89
N ASN A 311 -12.48 -6.01 4.25
CA ASN A 311 -12.24 -6.49 2.89
C ASN A 311 -12.32 -5.36 1.86
N THR A 312 -13.26 -4.43 2.01
CA THR A 312 -13.36 -3.25 1.16
C THR A 312 -12.07 -2.43 1.24
N ARG A 313 -11.53 -2.24 2.44
CA ARG A 313 -10.22 -1.58 2.64
C ARG A 313 -9.08 -2.33 1.94
N LEU A 314 -9.04 -3.67 2.01
CA LEU A 314 -8.03 -4.48 1.32
C LEU A 314 -8.16 -4.40 -0.21
N ARG A 315 -9.39 -4.37 -0.72
CA ARG A 315 -9.69 -4.18 -2.13
C ARG A 315 -9.23 -2.81 -2.61
N ASP A 316 -9.56 -1.75 -1.87
CA ASP A 316 -9.15 -0.38 -2.19
C ASP A 316 -7.63 -0.26 -2.16
N GLU A 317 -6.96 -0.88 -1.17
CA GLU A 317 -5.50 -0.94 -1.08
C GLU A 317 -4.86 -1.54 -2.35
N LEU A 318 -5.46 -2.59 -2.93
CA LEU A 318 -5.01 -3.18 -4.21
C LEU A 318 -5.27 -2.28 -5.42
N LEU A 319 -6.38 -1.54 -5.44
CA LEU A 319 -6.76 -0.65 -6.55
C LEU A 319 -5.97 0.67 -6.54
N GLU A 320 -5.53 1.11 -5.37
CA GLU A 320 -4.64 2.26 -5.18
C GLU A 320 -3.21 2.01 -5.69
N LEU A 321 -2.79 0.74 -5.73
CA LEU A 321 -1.50 0.36 -6.32
C LEU A 321 -1.48 0.65 -7.81
N ARG A 322 -0.78 1.73 -8.17
CA ARG A 322 -0.57 2.18 -9.55
C ARG A 322 0.92 2.45 -9.77
N PRO A 323 1.42 2.29 -11.01
CA PRO A 323 2.75 2.77 -11.35
C PRO A 323 2.91 4.25 -11.01
N LEU A 324 4.12 4.64 -10.58
CA LEU A 324 4.47 5.99 -10.14
C LEU A 324 3.85 6.44 -8.80
N THR A 325 3.19 5.55 -8.06
CA THR A 325 2.81 5.81 -6.66
C THR A 325 4.04 5.77 -5.75
N PHE A 326 4.13 6.72 -4.81
CA PHE A 326 5.25 6.83 -3.87
C PHE A 326 4.90 6.20 -2.52
N LEU A 327 5.80 5.36 -1.99
CA LEU A 327 5.57 4.64 -0.74
C LEU A 327 6.64 5.01 0.29
N SER A 328 6.22 5.17 1.56
CA SER A 328 7.14 5.19 2.70
C SER A 328 7.72 3.80 2.95
N GLU A 329 8.77 3.70 3.76
CA GLU A 329 9.38 2.41 4.07
C GLU A 329 8.44 1.48 4.86
N SER A 330 7.68 2.00 5.83
CA SER A 330 6.67 1.22 6.57
C SER A 330 5.60 0.68 5.62
N ARG A 331 5.01 1.58 4.80
CA ARG A 331 3.95 1.24 3.86
C ARG A 331 4.41 0.24 2.81
N TYR A 332 5.63 0.38 2.30
CA TYR A 332 6.21 -0.60 1.38
C TYR A 332 6.35 -1.98 2.02
N ARG A 333 6.81 -2.08 3.28
CA ARG A 333 6.95 -3.37 3.97
C ARG A 333 5.59 -4.04 4.19
N GLU A 334 4.59 -3.29 4.65
CA GLU A 334 3.21 -3.77 4.81
C GLU A 334 2.63 -4.29 3.49
N LEU A 335 2.71 -3.48 2.44
CA LEU A 335 2.21 -3.86 1.11
C LEU A 335 3.00 -5.02 0.52
N LYS A 336 4.32 -5.08 0.72
CA LYS A 336 5.14 -6.20 0.23
C LYS A 336 4.80 -7.51 0.93
N GLN A 337 4.48 -7.46 2.23
CA GLN A 337 4.07 -8.64 2.99
C GLN A 337 2.73 -9.19 2.50
N ARG A 338 1.78 -8.32 2.15
CA ARG A 338 0.44 -8.72 1.69
C ARG A 338 0.38 -9.01 0.19
N TRP A 339 0.95 -8.12 -0.62
CA TRP A 339 0.76 -8.01 -2.07
C TRP A 339 2.07 -8.07 -2.86
N GLY A 340 3.13 -8.67 -2.30
CA GLY A 340 4.46 -8.69 -2.93
C GLY A 340 4.54 -9.33 -4.32
N GLN A 341 3.53 -10.13 -4.71
CA GLN A 341 3.42 -10.70 -6.06
C GLN A 341 2.71 -9.75 -7.05
N VAL A 342 1.93 -8.79 -6.56
CA VAL A 342 1.07 -7.92 -7.38
C VAL A 342 1.83 -6.71 -7.90
N PHE A 343 2.79 -6.19 -7.14
CA PHE A 343 3.52 -4.99 -7.53
C PHE A 343 5.02 -5.12 -7.26
N ARG A 344 5.78 -4.36 -8.03
CA ARG A 344 7.21 -4.13 -7.81
C ARG A 344 7.41 -2.65 -7.48
N ALA A 345 8.16 -2.39 -6.43
CA ALA A 345 8.59 -1.04 -6.08
C ALA A 345 10.07 -1.03 -5.70
N ASP A 346 10.78 -0.06 -6.27
CA ASP A 346 12.23 0.09 -6.15
C ASP A 346 12.59 1.54 -5.75
N MET A 347 13.87 1.77 -5.47
CA MET A 347 14.42 3.09 -5.13
C MET A 347 15.55 3.47 -6.08
N GLY A 348 15.99 4.73 -6.00
CA GLY A 348 17.16 5.22 -6.71
C GLY A 348 16.93 5.44 -8.20
N ALA A 349 18.02 5.64 -8.93
CA ALA A 349 17.96 5.83 -10.38
C ALA A 349 17.61 4.54 -11.14
N GLU A 350 17.81 3.37 -10.53
CA GLU A 350 17.44 2.06 -11.06
C GLU A 350 15.93 1.94 -11.29
N ALA A 351 15.13 2.39 -10.32
CA ALA A 351 13.67 2.43 -10.46
C ALA A 351 13.23 3.29 -11.66
N PHE A 352 13.85 4.47 -11.83
CA PHE A 352 13.56 5.33 -12.98
C PHE A 352 14.06 4.75 -14.29
N TYR A 353 15.21 4.07 -14.30
CA TYR A 353 15.73 3.38 -15.48
C TYR A 353 14.74 2.32 -15.98
N ASP A 354 14.21 1.51 -15.07
CA ASP A 354 13.22 0.47 -15.40
C ASP A 354 11.91 1.06 -15.93
N ILE A 355 11.43 2.15 -15.32
CA ILE A 355 10.22 2.86 -15.78
C ILE A 355 10.45 3.46 -17.18
N LEU A 356 11.57 4.16 -17.38
CA LEU A 356 11.87 4.83 -18.65
C LEU A 356 12.05 3.83 -19.80
N ARG A 357 12.64 2.67 -19.54
CA ARG A 357 12.83 1.61 -20.53
C ARG A 357 11.51 1.01 -21.03
N ARG A 358 10.46 1.02 -20.21
CA ARG A 358 9.12 0.53 -20.55
C ARG A 358 8.19 1.62 -21.08
N LEU A 359 8.66 2.86 -21.13
CA LEU A 359 7.84 4.01 -21.52
C LEU A 359 7.63 4.03 -23.03
N ASP A 360 6.38 3.89 -23.45
CA ASP A 360 5.97 4.10 -24.84
C ASP A 360 5.75 5.60 -25.09
N LEU A 361 6.66 6.21 -25.86
CA LEU A 361 6.60 7.63 -26.18
C LEU A 361 5.50 7.98 -27.18
N ASP A 362 5.11 7.05 -28.06
CA ASP A 362 4.08 7.29 -29.06
C ASP A 362 2.72 7.31 -28.38
N LYS A 363 2.43 6.30 -27.56
CA LYS A 363 1.21 6.25 -26.75
C LYS A 363 1.09 7.46 -25.82
N LEU A 364 2.17 7.82 -25.12
CA LEU A 364 2.18 8.99 -24.24
C LEU A 364 1.95 10.30 -25.02
N ALA A 365 2.47 10.42 -26.24
CA ALA A 365 2.22 11.60 -27.07
C ALA A 365 0.74 11.71 -27.47
N GLU A 366 0.09 10.61 -27.84
CA GLU A 366 -1.33 10.56 -28.18
C GLU A 366 -2.20 10.96 -26.99
N GLU A 367 -1.94 10.39 -25.80
CA GLU A 367 -2.64 10.72 -24.55
C GLU A 367 -2.53 12.21 -24.22
N LEU A 368 -1.32 12.78 -24.33
CA LEU A 368 -1.07 14.20 -24.07
C LEU A 368 -1.73 15.11 -25.11
N TRP A 369 -1.75 14.73 -26.38
CA TRP A 369 -2.49 15.46 -27.42
C TRP A 369 -3.99 15.47 -27.13
N HIS A 370 -4.54 14.33 -26.74
CA HIS A 370 -5.94 14.22 -26.34
C HIS A 370 -6.24 15.11 -25.12
N GLU A 371 -5.39 15.09 -24.08
CA GLU A 371 -5.54 15.94 -22.90
C GLU A 371 -5.49 17.43 -23.26
N VAL A 372 -4.57 17.83 -24.14
CA VAL A 372 -4.44 19.24 -24.59
C VAL A 372 -5.71 19.73 -25.32
N ARG A 373 -6.35 18.86 -26.13
CA ARG A 373 -7.54 19.21 -26.93
C ARG A 373 -8.83 19.18 -26.13
N THR A 374 -8.99 18.21 -25.23
CA THR A 374 -10.25 17.96 -24.51
C THR A 374 -10.35 18.68 -23.17
N SER A 375 -9.22 18.96 -22.50
CA SER A 375 -9.23 19.55 -21.17
C SER A 375 -9.72 21.01 -21.21
N LYS A 376 -10.83 21.27 -20.49
CA LYS A 376 -11.35 22.63 -20.23
C LYS A 376 -10.44 23.45 -19.30
N SER A 377 -9.62 22.80 -18.46
CA SER A 377 -8.74 23.49 -17.51
C SER A 377 -7.48 24.07 -18.18
N LYS A 378 -7.30 25.38 -18.08
CA LYS A 378 -6.12 26.10 -18.59
C LYS A 378 -4.81 25.59 -17.97
N GLN A 379 -4.82 25.24 -16.68
CA GLN A 379 -3.64 24.74 -15.97
C GLN A 379 -3.23 23.34 -16.45
N LYS A 380 -4.18 22.41 -16.53
CA LYS A 380 -3.93 21.06 -17.05
C LYS A 380 -3.43 21.10 -18.49
N ARG A 381 -4.08 21.90 -19.35
CA ARG A 381 -3.65 22.09 -20.74
C ARG A 381 -2.21 22.62 -20.83
N LYS A 382 -1.84 23.65 -20.04
CA LYS A 382 -0.47 24.18 -20.00
C LYS A 382 0.55 23.12 -19.56
N LYS A 383 0.20 22.30 -18.56
CA LYS A 383 1.04 21.20 -18.06
C LYS A 383 1.24 20.16 -19.17
N ALA A 384 0.16 19.66 -19.75
CA ALA A 384 0.19 18.68 -20.84
C ALA A 384 0.98 19.20 -22.05
N THR A 385 0.80 20.46 -22.47
CA THR A 385 1.60 21.08 -23.55
C THR A 385 3.10 21.10 -23.22
N THR A 386 3.47 21.39 -21.97
CA THR A 386 4.88 21.43 -21.55
C THR A 386 5.49 20.03 -21.54
N ARG A 387 4.74 19.02 -21.10
CA ARG A 387 5.16 17.60 -21.14
C ARG A 387 5.30 17.11 -22.57
N LEU A 388 4.30 17.40 -23.42
CA LEU A 388 4.27 17.00 -24.82
C LEU A 388 5.48 17.53 -25.60
N LYS A 389 5.94 18.76 -25.31
CA LYS A 389 7.18 19.31 -25.91
C LYS A 389 8.40 18.43 -25.63
N VAL A 390 8.52 17.85 -24.44
CA VAL A 390 9.62 16.96 -24.07
C VAL A 390 9.48 15.62 -24.79
N VAL A 391 8.27 15.04 -24.79
CA VAL A 391 7.98 13.77 -25.49
C VAL A 391 8.27 13.88 -26.98
N GLU A 392 7.77 14.92 -27.65
CA GLU A 392 8.02 15.19 -29.07
C GLU A 392 9.52 15.42 -29.36
N ALA A 393 10.26 16.05 -28.45
CA ALA A 393 11.70 16.22 -28.61
C ALA A 393 12.43 14.86 -28.62
N PHE A 394 12.03 13.92 -27.76
CA PHE A 394 12.58 12.55 -27.80
C PHE A 394 12.20 11.82 -29.09
N ARG A 395 10.91 11.83 -29.47
CA ARG A 395 10.42 11.19 -30.71
C ARG A 395 11.15 11.69 -31.96
N ARG A 396 11.29 13.00 -32.12
CA ARG A 396 11.95 13.61 -33.29
C ARG A 396 13.45 13.39 -33.35
N SER A 397 14.10 13.27 -32.19
CA SER A 397 15.56 13.13 -32.12
C SER A 397 16.04 11.69 -32.15
N GLY A 398 15.14 10.71 -31.97
CA GLY A 398 15.49 9.30 -31.83
C GLY A 398 16.24 8.97 -30.53
N ASN A 399 16.35 9.95 -29.62
CA ASN A 399 16.97 9.71 -28.31
C ASN A 399 16.02 8.88 -27.45
N ARG A 400 16.58 7.95 -26.67
CA ARG A 400 15.81 7.17 -25.71
C ARG A 400 15.84 7.84 -24.32
N PRO A 401 14.71 7.95 -23.60
CA PRO A 401 14.64 8.64 -22.31
C PRO A 401 15.57 8.07 -21.23
N GLU A 402 15.77 6.75 -21.21
CA GLU A 402 16.64 6.05 -20.28
C GLU A 402 18.11 6.46 -20.40
N TRP A 403 18.54 7.08 -21.50
CA TRP A 403 19.90 7.64 -21.64
C TRP A 403 20.16 8.83 -20.70
N MET A 404 19.12 9.37 -20.05
CA MET A 404 19.29 10.30 -18.93
C MET A 404 19.83 9.62 -17.65
N ILE A 405 19.80 8.29 -17.59
CA ILE A 405 20.38 7.48 -16.52
C ILE A 405 21.66 6.82 -17.05
N LEU A 406 22.78 7.08 -16.37
CA LEU A 406 24.09 6.58 -16.72
C LEU A 406 24.30 5.21 -16.09
N THR A 407 24.56 4.21 -16.92
CA THR A 407 25.18 2.93 -16.52
C THR A 407 26.67 2.91 -16.79
N VAL A 408 27.12 3.75 -17.74
CA VAL A 408 28.51 3.95 -18.13
C VAL A 408 28.84 5.43 -17.99
N LEU A 409 29.89 5.75 -17.26
CA LEU A 409 30.34 7.12 -17.04
C LEU A 409 31.62 7.39 -17.86
N PRO A 410 31.62 8.35 -18.79
CA PRO A 410 32.84 8.70 -19.53
C PRO A 410 33.87 9.38 -18.63
N VAL A 411 35.14 9.08 -18.86
CA VAL A 411 36.29 9.70 -18.22
C VAL A 411 37.04 10.54 -19.25
N ILE A 412 37.13 11.84 -18.98
CA ILE A 412 37.80 12.77 -19.90
C ILE A 412 39.30 12.44 -20.02
N PRO A 413 39.93 12.76 -21.17
CA PRO A 413 41.36 12.56 -21.39
C PRO A 413 42.24 13.23 -20.31
N PRO A 414 43.34 12.60 -19.86
CA PRO A 414 44.15 13.05 -18.74
C PRO A 414 44.80 14.41 -18.95
N ASP A 415 45.16 14.78 -20.18
CA ASP A 415 45.81 16.07 -20.46
C ASP A 415 44.83 17.25 -20.35
N LEU A 416 43.52 16.98 -20.39
CA LEU A 416 42.48 17.96 -20.05
C LEU A 416 42.25 18.11 -18.54
N ARG A 417 42.86 17.22 -17.74
CA ARG A 417 42.84 17.20 -16.26
C ARG A 417 44.24 16.93 -15.69
N PRO A 418 45.24 17.79 -16.00
CA PRO A 418 46.64 17.49 -15.75
C PRO A 418 46.98 17.37 -14.26
N MET A 419 48.04 16.62 -14.00
CA MET A 419 48.74 16.56 -12.72
C MET A 419 50.18 16.98 -12.98
N VAL A 420 50.57 18.13 -12.43
CA VAL A 420 51.86 18.76 -12.71
C VAL A 420 52.68 18.76 -11.43
N GLN A 421 53.96 18.38 -11.55
CA GLN A 421 54.92 18.50 -10.46
C GLN A 421 55.35 19.96 -10.33
N LEU A 422 55.30 20.48 -9.11
CA LEU A 422 55.81 21.78 -8.73
C LEU A 422 57.20 21.64 -8.11
N ASP A 423 57.91 22.75 -8.02
CA ASP A 423 59.19 22.83 -7.31
C ASP A 423 59.03 22.34 -5.86
N GLY A 424 60.02 21.59 -5.37
CA GLY A 424 59.96 20.96 -4.05
C GLY A 424 59.14 19.65 -4.00
N GLY A 425 58.91 18.99 -5.13
CA GLY A 425 58.32 17.64 -5.18
C GLY A 425 56.82 17.57 -4.89
N ARG A 426 56.15 18.72 -4.80
CA ARG A 426 54.69 18.82 -4.61
C ARG A 426 53.98 18.58 -5.95
N PHE A 427 52.73 18.17 -5.89
CA PHE A 427 51.89 18.00 -7.09
C PHE A 427 50.70 18.96 -7.05
N ALA A 428 50.46 19.63 -8.18
CA ALA A 428 49.23 20.33 -8.48
C ALA A 428 48.33 19.42 -9.33
N THR A 429 47.13 19.14 -8.85
CA THR A 429 46.17 18.24 -9.51
C THR A 429 44.91 18.99 -9.90
N SER A 430 44.36 18.71 -11.08
CA SER A 430 42.99 19.11 -11.42
C SER A 430 41.97 18.55 -10.41
N ASP A 431 41.00 19.38 -10.01
CA ASP A 431 39.90 19.01 -9.11
C ASP A 431 39.09 17.81 -9.64
N LEU A 432 39.02 17.63 -10.96
CA LEU A 432 38.32 16.53 -11.63
C LEU A 432 38.92 15.18 -11.30
N ASN A 433 40.23 15.11 -11.05
CA ASN A 433 40.86 13.86 -10.65
C ASN A 433 40.33 13.45 -9.28
N ASP A 434 40.23 14.38 -8.33
CA ASP A 434 39.66 14.09 -7.01
C ASP A 434 38.19 13.69 -7.05
N LEU A 435 37.39 14.34 -7.90
CA LEU A 435 35.99 13.98 -8.11
C LEU A 435 35.86 12.58 -8.75
N SER A 436 36.66 12.29 -9.78
CA SER A 436 36.68 10.97 -10.44
C SER A 436 37.13 9.86 -9.48
N ARG A 437 38.15 10.11 -8.65
CA ARG A 437 38.58 9.17 -7.61
C ARG A 437 37.46 8.87 -6.62
N ARG A 438 36.64 9.86 -6.24
CA ARG A 438 35.50 9.61 -5.34
C ARG A 438 34.51 8.66 -5.99
N VAL A 439 34.16 8.89 -7.26
CA VAL A 439 33.26 8.00 -8.01
C VAL A 439 33.83 6.57 -8.06
N ILE A 440 35.09 6.40 -8.47
CA ILE A 440 35.72 5.07 -8.58
C ILE A 440 35.74 4.36 -7.22
N ASN A 441 36.12 5.05 -6.14
CA ASN A 441 36.14 4.46 -4.80
C ASN A 441 34.75 4.00 -4.35
N ARG A 442 33.70 4.80 -4.57
CA ARG A 442 32.32 4.45 -4.24
C ARG A 442 31.82 3.29 -5.08
N ASN A 443 32.11 3.31 -6.38
CA ASN A 443 31.73 2.27 -7.31
C ASN A 443 32.38 0.92 -6.95
N ASN A 444 33.69 0.91 -6.67
CA ASN A 444 34.41 -0.30 -6.30
C ASN A 444 33.96 -0.84 -4.94
N ARG A 445 33.68 0.05 -3.98
CA ARG A 445 33.10 -0.34 -2.70
C ARG A 445 31.71 -0.96 -2.89
N LEU A 446 30.87 -0.38 -3.73
CA LEU A 446 29.56 -0.94 -4.05
C LEU A 446 29.67 -2.31 -4.72
N LYS A 447 30.56 -2.50 -5.70
CA LYS A 447 30.82 -3.82 -6.32
C LYS A 447 31.15 -4.88 -5.26
N ARG A 448 32.10 -4.58 -4.36
CA ARG A 448 32.48 -5.48 -3.26
C ARG A 448 31.33 -5.76 -2.29
N LEU A 449 30.51 -4.75 -1.95
CA LEU A 449 29.37 -4.94 -1.06
C LEU A 449 28.30 -5.86 -1.67
N LEU A 450 28.09 -5.77 -2.98
CA LEU A 450 27.17 -6.65 -3.71
C LEU A 450 27.71 -8.09 -3.76
N GLU A 451 29.01 -8.26 -4.03
CA GLU A 451 29.67 -9.58 -4.03
C GLU A 451 29.61 -10.28 -2.67
N LEU A 452 29.73 -9.52 -1.58
CA LEU A 452 29.66 -10.04 -0.21
C LEU A 452 28.23 -10.25 0.30
N GLY A 453 27.20 -9.93 -0.49
CA GLY A 453 25.80 -10.04 -0.05
C GLY A 453 25.47 -9.11 1.14
N ALA A 454 26.06 -7.91 1.18
CA ALA A 454 25.85 -6.97 2.28
C ALA A 454 24.36 -6.58 2.43
N PRO A 455 23.88 -6.31 3.66
CA PRO A 455 22.50 -5.91 3.89
C PRO A 455 22.04 -4.70 3.05
N ASP A 456 20.79 -4.74 2.61
CA ASP A 456 20.14 -3.72 1.76
C ASP A 456 20.37 -2.28 2.23
N VAL A 457 20.34 -2.03 3.54
CA VAL A 457 20.53 -0.68 4.11
C VAL A 457 21.92 -0.12 3.75
N ILE A 458 22.95 -0.96 3.83
CA ILE A 458 24.34 -0.59 3.51
C ILE A 458 24.48 -0.37 2.00
N VAL A 459 23.90 -1.27 1.19
CA VAL A 459 23.92 -1.17 -0.28
C VAL A 459 23.21 0.10 -0.74
N ARG A 460 22.03 0.42 -0.20
CA ARG A 460 21.28 1.64 -0.53
C ARG A 460 22.06 2.90 -0.17
N ASN A 461 22.71 2.92 0.99
CA ASN A 461 23.54 4.07 1.36
C ASN A 461 24.73 4.21 0.40
N GLU A 462 25.40 3.13 0.00
CA GLU A 462 26.51 3.22 -0.95
C GLU A 462 26.04 3.62 -2.36
N LYS A 463 24.88 3.13 -2.83
CA LYS A 463 24.23 3.61 -4.07
C LYS A 463 23.92 5.11 -4.00
N ARG A 464 23.39 5.61 -2.88
CA ARG A 464 23.17 7.04 -2.63
C ARG A 464 24.47 7.85 -2.70
N MET A 465 25.53 7.36 -2.07
CA MET A 465 26.84 8.02 -2.10
C MET A 465 27.48 8.00 -3.49
N LEU A 466 27.25 6.96 -4.29
CA LEU A 466 27.68 6.89 -5.67
C LEU A 466 26.95 7.93 -6.53
N GLN A 467 25.62 8.05 -6.38
CA GLN A 467 24.82 9.10 -7.04
C GLN A 467 25.37 10.50 -6.70
N GLU A 468 25.62 10.78 -5.42
CA GLU A 468 26.19 12.06 -4.97
C GLU A 468 27.60 12.32 -5.53
N ALA A 469 28.43 11.27 -5.65
CA ALA A 469 29.78 11.41 -6.21
C ALA A 469 29.74 11.77 -7.71
N VAL A 470 28.85 11.15 -8.49
CA VAL A 470 28.66 11.46 -9.91
C VAL A 470 28.02 12.84 -10.09
N ASP A 471 27.07 13.19 -9.24
CA ASP A 471 26.49 14.53 -9.19
C ASP A 471 27.58 15.59 -9.00
N SER A 472 28.47 15.42 -8.03
CA SER A 472 29.59 16.36 -7.80
C SER A 472 30.58 16.40 -8.96
N LEU A 473 30.81 15.29 -9.67
CA LEU A 473 31.68 15.26 -10.84
C LEU A 473 31.09 16.10 -11.99
N ILE A 474 29.79 15.95 -12.24
CA ILE A 474 29.10 16.62 -13.36
C ILE A 474 28.78 18.07 -13.00
N ASP A 475 28.15 18.33 -11.86
CA ASP A 475 27.75 19.66 -11.40
C ASP A 475 27.77 19.75 -9.85
N ASN A 476 28.91 20.18 -9.30
CA ASN A 476 29.14 20.29 -7.85
C ASN A 476 28.38 21.45 -7.17
N SER A 477 27.74 22.32 -7.95
CA SER A 477 27.09 23.53 -7.43
C SER A 477 25.69 23.26 -6.85
N GLN A 478 25.07 22.13 -7.21
CA GLN A 478 23.63 21.92 -7.08
C GLN A 478 23.19 21.14 -5.82
N ARG A 479 24.02 20.25 -5.26
CA ARG A 479 23.70 19.45 -4.06
C ARG A 479 24.99 18.97 -3.39
N GLY A 480 25.06 19.09 -2.06
CA GLY A 480 26.11 18.45 -1.25
C GLY A 480 27.51 18.73 -1.77
N LYS A 481 27.96 19.99 -1.61
CA LYS A 481 29.20 20.48 -2.21
C LYS A 481 30.41 19.62 -1.80
N ALA A 482 31.04 18.99 -2.79
CA ALA A 482 32.31 18.32 -2.59
C ALA A 482 33.41 19.34 -2.32
N LEU A 483 33.94 19.30 -1.10
CA LEU A 483 35.03 20.16 -0.65
C LEU A 483 36.40 19.50 -0.86
N SER A 484 37.41 20.33 -1.08
CA SER A 484 38.81 19.89 -1.14
C SER A 484 39.27 19.28 0.18
N ARG A 485 40.24 18.35 0.12
CA ARG A 485 40.85 17.76 1.33
C ARG A 485 41.79 18.72 2.05
N ARG A 486 42.42 19.64 1.30
CA ARG A 486 43.46 20.56 1.81
C ARG A 486 42.91 21.95 2.17
N GLY A 487 41.59 22.06 2.38
CA GLY A 487 40.91 23.30 2.76
C GLY A 487 39.42 23.30 2.42
N ARG A 488 38.66 24.28 2.91
CA ARG A 488 37.20 24.39 2.69
C ARG A 488 36.80 24.92 1.29
N ARG A 489 37.67 24.79 0.29
CA ARG A 489 37.38 25.23 -1.09
C ARG A 489 36.53 24.20 -1.81
N GLU A 490 35.50 24.65 -2.52
CA GLU A 490 34.69 23.83 -3.41
C GLU A 490 35.51 23.35 -4.63
N LEU A 491 35.38 22.06 -4.94
CA LEU A 491 36.00 21.46 -6.12
C LEU A 491 35.25 21.88 -7.38
N LYS A 492 35.97 22.18 -8.46
CA LYS A 492 35.37 22.53 -9.75
C LYS A 492 34.94 21.27 -10.51
N SER A 493 33.68 21.23 -10.89
CA SER A 493 33.06 20.16 -11.68
C SER A 493 33.24 20.34 -13.19
N LEU A 494 32.80 19.36 -13.98
CA LEU A 494 32.75 19.46 -15.45
C LEU A 494 31.89 20.65 -15.91
N SER A 495 30.75 20.89 -15.26
CA SER A 495 29.88 22.04 -15.55
C SER A 495 30.60 23.38 -15.31
N ASP A 496 31.38 23.48 -14.24
CA ASP A 496 32.14 24.70 -13.90
C ASP A 496 33.25 25.01 -14.90
N MET A 497 33.78 23.98 -15.57
CA MET A 497 34.73 24.20 -16.67
C MET A 497 34.07 24.83 -17.88
N LEU A 498 32.77 24.63 -18.09
CA LEU A 498 32.05 25.15 -19.26
C LEU A 498 31.43 26.52 -18.98
N LYS A 499 30.88 26.73 -17.78
CA LYS A 499 30.05 27.89 -17.43
C LYS A 499 30.86 29.03 -16.78
N GLY A 500 30.25 30.22 -16.75
CA GLY A 500 30.78 31.40 -16.05
C GLY A 500 31.89 32.15 -16.80
N LYS A 501 32.37 33.25 -16.22
CA LYS A 501 33.42 34.12 -16.83
C LYS A 501 34.74 33.38 -17.06
N LYS A 502 35.08 32.44 -16.18
CA LYS A 502 36.31 31.63 -16.26
C LYS A 502 36.11 30.31 -17.02
N GLY A 503 34.91 30.04 -17.53
CA GLY A 503 34.60 28.82 -18.29
C GLY A 503 35.17 28.84 -19.70
N ARG A 504 35.27 27.66 -20.32
CA ARG A 504 35.91 27.45 -21.63
C ARG A 504 35.30 28.28 -22.74
N PHE A 505 33.97 28.42 -22.80
CA PHE A 505 33.32 29.22 -23.86
C PHE A 505 33.79 30.68 -23.84
N ARG A 506 33.71 31.35 -22.69
CA ARG A 506 34.03 32.78 -22.59
C ARG A 506 35.52 33.07 -22.60
N ARG A 507 36.33 32.22 -21.96
CA ARG A 507 37.77 32.46 -21.76
C ARG A 507 38.67 31.88 -22.83
N ASN A 508 38.22 30.82 -23.52
CA ASN A 508 39.08 30.06 -24.43
C ASN A 508 38.50 29.92 -25.83
N LEU A 509 37.21 30.16 -26.06
CA LEU A 509 36.61 30.10 -27.40
C LEU A 509 36.29 31.48 -27.97
N LEU A 510 35.65 32.36 -27.20
CA LEU A 510 35.29 33.71 -27.65
C LEU A 510 36.46 34.70 -27.70
N GLY A 511 37.46 34.50 -26.84
CA GLY A 511 38.68 35.30 -26.81
C GLY A 511 39.84 34.43 -26.36
N LYS A 512 41.00 34.57 -27.00
CA LYS A 512 42.22 33.86 -26.65
C LYS A 512 43.35 34.87 -26.53
N ARG A 513 44.37 34.51 -25.76
CA ARG A 513 45.67 35.18 -25.88
C ARG A 513 46.20 34.89 -27.28
N VAL A 514 46.70 35.91 -27.93
CA VAL A 514 47.31 35.81 -29.25
C VAL A 514 48.80 36.01 -29.09
N ASP A 515 49.57 35.32 -29.92
CA ASP A 515 50.98 35.63 -30.07
C ASP A 515 51.13 37.00 -30.76
N TYR A 516 52.28 37.66 -30.61
CA TYR A 516 52.57 38.98 -31.20
C TYR A 516 51.67 40.14 -30.68
N SER A 517 51.41 40.18 -29.37
CA SER A 517 50.69 41.27 -28.68
C SER A 517 51.51 41.88 -27.54
N GLY A 518 51.41 43.19 -27.32
CA GLY A 518 52.03 43.95 -26.23
C GLY A 518 51.12 44.18 -25.03
#